data_AF-A0A8B6ENA0-F1
#
_entry.id   AF-A0A8B6ENA0-F1
#
_cell.length_a   1.000
_cell.length_b   1.000
_cell.length_c   1.000
_cell.angle_alpha   90.00
_cell.angle_beta   90.00
_cell.angle_gamma   90.00
#
_symmetry.space_group_name_H-M   'P 1'
#
loop_
_entity.id
_entity.type
_entity.pdbx_description
1 polymer ?
#
loop_
_entity_poly.entity_id
_entity_poly.type
_entity_poly.pdbx_seq_one_letter_code
_entity_poly.pdbx_strand_id
1 'polypeptide(L)'
;MEKQFNKLEHRIVELENQVHNLSMDKHKAATDYAELDSKFRIENNKFEIAKTRMDQKMEDINHINDDLKVKLNTKCSEMMKISEENKLLKEKTDSQFNEILSLKSQLSSMYLPTQQQNEQHFANGSFNNEGKSNKPTALFIGTSNTDRINENKLSTAVDITKTTAYTLDEAYEVISTAQCSPDVVIIHSLTNDVKNNNPNECMDKLQMGSRINF
;
A
#
# COMPACT_ATOMS: atom_id res chain seq x y z
N MET A 1 -31.25 44.55 84.93
CA MET A 1 -30.92 43.10 85.03
C MET A 1 -31.67 42.31 83.95
N GLU A 2 -32.99 42.42 83.89
CA GLU A 2 -33.87 41.74 82.92
C GLU A 2 -33.55 42.00 81.43
N LYS A 3 -33.24 43.25 81.02
CA LYS A 3 -32.84 43.55 79.62
C LYS A 3 -31.56 42.84 79.16
N GLN A 4 -30.61 42.59 80.07
CA GLN A 4 -29.40 41.86 79.72
C GLN A 4 -29.65 40.36 79.63
N PHE A 5 -30.55 39.85 80.47
CA PHE A 5 -30.98 38.45 80.46
C PHE A 5 -31.67 38.09 79.13
N ASN A 6 -32.64 38.89 78.68
CA ASN A 6 -33.31 38.65 77.39
C ASN A 6 -32.36 38.72 76.18
N LYS A 7 -31.33 39.57 76.25
CA LYS A 7 -30.28 39.66 75.21
C LYS A 7 -29.40 38.41 75.19
N LEU A 8 -29.13 37.82 76.36
CA LEU A 8 -28.40 36.57 76.51
C LEU A 8 -29.21 35.39 75.95
N GLU A 9 -30.49 35.29 76.29
CA GLU A 9 -31.37 34.23 75.78
C GLU A 9 -31.46 34.25 74.24
N HIS A 10 -31.67 35.42 73.65
CA HIS A 10 -31.69 35.54 72.18
C HIS A 10 -30.35 35.11 71.55
N ARG A 11 -29.22 35.45 72.19
CA ARG A 11 -27.89 35.06 71.68
C ARG A 11 -27.65 33.56 71.80
N ILE A 12 -28.15 32.91 72.86
CA ILE A 12 -28.06 31.45 73.03
C ILE A 12 -28.80 30.77 71.87
N VAL A 13 -30.05 31.17 71.60
CA VAL A 13 -30.85 30.59 70.49
C VAL A 13 -30.18 30.80 69.13
N GLU A 14 -29.61 31.99 68.89
CA GLU A 14 -28.88 32.27 67.66
C GLU A 14 -27.65 31.36 67.49
N LEU A 15 -26.89 31.15 68.57
CA LEU A 15 -25.72 30.27 68.56
C LEU A 15 -26.10 28.80 68.40
N GLU A 16 -27.19 28.34 69.03
CA GLU A 16 -27.71 26.99 68.87
C GLU A 16 -28.09 26.70 67.41
N ASN A 17 -28.78 27.64 66.76
CA ASN A 17 -29.12 27.54 65.33
C ASN A 17 -27.87 27.53 64.45
N GLN A 18 -26.87 28.37 64.74
CA GLN A 18 -25.59 28.37 64.01
C GLN A 18 -24.84 27.05 64.16
N VAL A 19 -24.77 26.49 65.37
CA VAL A 19 -24.13 25.20 65.64
C VAL A 19 -24.87 24.07 64.91
N HIS A 20 -26.21 24.10 64.91
CA HIS A 20 -27.00 23.11 64.19
C HIS A 20 -26.74 23.15 62.68
N ASN A 21 -26.76 24.34 62.07
CA ASN A 21 -26.48 24.51 60.65
C ASN A 21 -25.05 24.07 60.29
N LEU A 22 -24.05 24.48 61.08
CA LEU A 22 -22.66 24.05 60.88
C LEU A 22 -22.48 22.53 61.02
N SER A 23 -23.24 21.90 61.91
CA SER A 23 -23.24 20.43 62.06
C SER A 23 -23.80 19.76 60.81
N MET A 24 -24.90 20.28 60.25
CA MET A 24 -25.47 19.78 59.00
C MET A 24 -24.50 19.97 57.82
N ASP A 25 -23.89 21.14 57.69
CA ASP A 25 -22.91 21.43 56.64
C ASP A 25 -21.68 20.52 56.75
N LYS A 26 -21.20 20.28 57.97
CA LYS A 26 -20.11 19.34 58.23
C LYS A 26 -20.46 17.91 57.81
N HIS A 27 -21.68 17.45 58.12
CA HIS A 27 -22.13 16.13 57.70
C HIS A 27 -22.24 16.02 56.18
N LYS A 28 -22.80 17.04 55.52
CA LYS A 28 -22.89 17.10 54.07
C LYS A 28 -21.51 17.07 53.41
N ALA A 29 -20.58 17.90 53.88
CA ALA A 29 -19.21 17.92 53.37
C ALA A 29 -18.49 16.57 53.55
N ALA A 30 -18.73 15.87 54.67
CA ALA A 30 -18.18 14.54 54.90
C ALA A 30 -18.75 13.50 53.92
N THR A 31 -20.04 13.57 53.61
CA THR A 31 -20.68 12.71 52.61
C THR A 31 -20.14 12.99 51.21
N ASP A 32 -20.06 14.27 50.82
CA ASP A 32 -19.54 14.69 49.51
C ASP A 32 -18.07 14.25 49.34
N TYR A 33 -17.26 14.36 50.38
CA TYR A 33 -15.86 13.90 50.38
C TYR A 33 -15.76 12.38 50.21
N ALA A 34 -16.58 11.61 50.93
CA ALA A 34 -16.60 10.16 50.81
C ALA A 34 -17.03 9.70 49.40
N GLU A 35 -18.00 10.39 48.79
CA GLU A 35 -18.42 10.11 47.42
C GLU A 35 -17.30 10.42 46.41
N LEU A 36 -16.61 11.55 46.60
CA LEU A 36 -15.49 11.94 45.73
C LEU A 36 -14.30 10.96 45.84
N ASP A 37 -13.93 10.53 47.04
CA ASP A 37 -12.87 9.53 47.24
C ASP A 37 -13.23 8.19 46.57
N SER A 38 -14.50 7.78 46.69
CA SER A 38 -15.01 6.58 46.02
C SER A 38 -14.91 6.68 44.50
N LYS A 39 -15.36 7.80 43.91
CA LYS A 39 -15.25 8.05 42.46
C LYS A 39 -13.80 8.06 42.00
N PHE A 40 -12.91 8.71 42.75
CA PHE A 40 -11.49 8.75 42.43
C PHE A 40 -10.86 7.35 42.41
N ARG A 41 -11.15 6.51 43.42
CA ARG A 41 -10.66 5.12 43.46
C ARG A 41 -11.17 4.30 42.27
N ILE A 42 -12.45 4.43 41.93
CA ILE A 42 -13.02 3.73 40.77
C ILE A 42 -12.32 4.15 39.48
N GLU A 43 -12.12 5.45 39.28
CA GLU A 43 -11.49 5.96 38.06
C GLU A 43 -10.01 5.58 37.99
N ASN A 44 -9.29 5.61 39.11
CA ASN A 44 -7.91 5.14 39.18
C ASN A 44 -7.80 3.65 38.84
N ASN A 45 -8.73 2.81 39.32
CA ASN A 45 -8.75 1.39 38.97
C ASN A 45 -9.01 1.16 37.46
N LYS A 46 -9.93 1.94 36.86
CA LYS A 46 -10.15 1.88 35.40
C LYS A 46 -8.90 2.28 34.63
N PHE A 47 -8.21 3.32 35.08
CA PHE A 47 -6.96 3.78 34.48
C PHE A 47 -5.89 2.69 34.51
N GLU A 48 -5.67 2.06 35.66
CA GLU A 48 -4.70 0.96 35.78
C GLU A 48 -5.05 -0.23 34.87
N ILE A 49 -6.34 -0.61 34.79
CA ILE A 49 -6.78 -1.67 33.85
C ILE A 49 -6.50 -1.28 32.40
N ALA A 50 -6.78 -0.03 32.03
CA ALA A 50 -6.53 0.46 30.67
C ALA A 50 -5.04 0.48 30.34
N LYS A 51 -4.20 0.88 31.30
CA LYS A 51 -2.75 0.87 31.19
C LYS A 51 -2.21 -0.54 30.98
N THR A 52 -2.59 -1.50 31.81
CA THR A 52 -2.17 -2.91 31.64
C THR A 52 -2.58 -3.47 30.27
N ARG A 53 -3.78 -3.13 29.78
CA ARG A 53 -4.22 -3.54 28.43
C ARG A 53 -3.39 -2.91 27.32
N MET A 54 -2.96 -1.65 27.49
CA MET A 54 -2.10 -0.97 26.55
C MET A 54 -0.70 -1.59 26.52
N ASP A 55 -0.13 -1.87 27.70
CA ASP A 55 1.18 -2.51 27.82
C ASP A 55 1.19 -3.90 27.14
N GLN A 56 0.15 -4.71 27.37
CA GLN A 56 0.00 -6.01 26.69
C GLN A 56 -0.08 -5.86 25.17
N LYS A 57 -0.88 -4.91 24.66
CA LYS A 57 -0.97 -4.68 23.22
C LYS A 57 0.35 -4.22 22.61
N MET A 58 1.14 -3.45 23.35
CA MET A 58 2.46 -3.02 22.90
C MET A 58 3.42 -4.21 22.80
N GLU A 59 3.37 -5.13 23.76
CA GLU A 59 4.14 -6.37 23.73
C GLU A 59 3.75 -7.25 22.54
N ASP A 60 2.44 -7.43 22.29
CA ASP A 60 1.94 -8.19 21.13
C ASP A 60 2.41 -7.58 19.80
N ILE A 61 2.35 -6.25 19.67
CA ILE A 61 2.85 -5.53 18.48
C ILE A 61 4.35 -5.76 18.29
N ASN A 62 5.13 -5.72 19.36
CA ASN A 62 6.57 -5.97 19.29
C ASN A 62 6.87 -7.40 18.84
N HIS A 63 6.15 -8.39 19.36
CA HIS A 63 6.29 -9.78 18.92
C HIS A 63 5.94 -9.94 17.43
N ILE A 64 4.85 -9.32 16.96
CA ILE A 64 4.48 -9.37 15.53
C ILE A 64 5.57 -8.72 14.67
N ASN A 65 6.11 -7.58 15.10
CA ASN A 65 7.17 -6.89 14.38
C ASN A 65 8.44 -7.74 14.25
N ASP A 66 8.83 -8.45 15.31
CA ASP A 66 9.99 -9.30 15.28
C ASP A 66 9.79 -10.55 14.40
N ASP A 67 8.60 -11.17 14.43
CA ASP A 67 8.25 -12.25 13.48
C ASP A 67 8.30 -11.77 12.02
N LEU A 68 7.78 -10.58 11.73
CA LEU A 68 7.83 -9.99 10.39
C LEU A 68 9.27 -9.72 9.93
N LYS A 69 10.15 -9.24 10.81
CA LYS A 69 11.57 -9.06 10.50
C LYS A 69 12.24 -10.38 10.15
N VAL A 70 11.96 -11.45 10.91
CA VAL A 70 12.51 -12.79 10.62
C VAL A 70 12.03 -13.27 9.25
N LYS A 71 10.72 -13.18 8.98
CA LYS A 71 10.15 -13.57 7.68
C LYS A 71 10.74 -12.77 6.52
N LEU A 72 10.91 -11.45 6.69
CA LEU A 72 11.50 -10.59 5.68
C LEU A 72 12.95 -11.00 5.39
N ASN A 73 13.76 -11.22 6.42
CA ASN A 73 15.15 -11.65 6.26
C ASN A 73 15.26 -13.01 5.56
N THR A 74 14.37 -13.95 5.88
CA THR A 74 14.29 -15.25 5.20
C THR A 74 13.97 -15.06 3.72
N LYS A 75 12.95 -14.26 3.39
CA LYS A 75 12.56 -14.00 1.99
C LYS A 75 13.65 -13.26 1.20
N CYS A 76 14.34 -12.29 1.81
CA CYS A 76 15.49 -11.64 1.19
C CYS A 76 16.61 -12.64 0.88
N SER A 77 16.88 -13.58 1.80
CA SER A 77 17.89 -14.62 1.58
C SER A 77 17.50 -15.59 0.46
N GLU A 78 16.23 -16.00 0.39
CA GLU A 78 15.70 -16.81 -0.71
C GLU A 78 15.81 -16.09 -2.05
N MET A 79 15.44 -14.81 -2.10
CA MET A 79 15.53 -13.99 -3.31
C MET A 79 16.97 -13.86 -3.81
N MET A 80 17.94 -13.69 -2.90
CA MET A 80 19.37 -13.64 -3.27
C MET A 80 19.83 -14.95 -3.90
N LYS A 81 19.41 -16.11 -3.36
CA LYS A 81 19.72 -17.42 -3.96
C LYS A 81 19.15 -17.56 -5.37
N ILE A 82 17.87 -17.22 -5.55
CA ILE A 82 17.22 -17.26 -6.88
C ILE A 82 17.93 -16.32 -7.86
N SER A 83 18.34 -15.13 -7.41
CA SER A 83 19.08 -14.18 -8.23
C SER A 83 20.42 -14.75 -8.69
N GLU A 84 21.12 -15.48 -7.82
CA GLU A 84 22.40 -16.12 -8.14
C GLU A 84 22.22 -17.29 -9.10
N GLU A 85 21.20 -18.13 -8.89
CA GLU A 85 20.82 -19.22 -9.80
C GLU A 85 20.47 -18.70 -11.21
N ASN A 86 19.69 -17.61 -11.30
CA ASN A 86 19.34 -16.98 -12.57
C ASN A 86 20.58 -16.42 -13.29
N LYS A 87 21.53 -15.86 -12.55
CA LYS A 87 22.79 -15.38 -13.11
C LYS A 87 23.58 -16.55 -13.72
N LEU A 88 23.72 -17.65 -13.00
CA LEU A 88 24.40 -18.85 -13.49
C LEU A 88 23.71 -19.44 -14.73
N LEU A 89 22.37 -19.49 -14.72
CA LEU A 89 21.60 -19.98 -15.85
C LEU A 89 21.81 -19.11 -17.10
N LYS A 90 21.79 -17.78 -16.94
CA LYS A 90 22.09 -16.84 -18.02
C LYS A 90 23.48 -17.06 -18.60
N GLU A 91 24.51 -17.14 -17.75
CA GLU A 91 25.89 -17.39 -18.19
C GLU A 91 26.00 -18.70 -18.98
N LYS A 92 25.30 -19.76 -18.54
CA LYS A 92 25.23 -21.04 -19.25
C LYS A 92 24.52 -20.92 -20.59
N THR A 93 23.38 -20.23 -20.65
CA THR A 93 22.65 -20.00 -21.90
C THR A 93 23.47 -19.19 -22.91
N ASP A 94 24.13 -18.12 -22.46
CA ASP A 94 25.01 -17.29 -23.29
C ASP A 94 26.18 -18.12 -23.85
N SER A 95 26.79 -18.98 -23.01
CA SER A 95 27.85 -19.90 -23.45
C SER A 95 27.37 -20.89 -24.51
N GLN A 96 26.21 -21.52 -24.29
CA GLN A 96 25.63 -22.48 -25.25
C GLN A 96 25.23 -21.78 -26.56
N PHE A 97 24.71 -20.57 -26.48
CA PHE A 97 24.36 -19.78 -27.67
C PHE A 97 25.59 -19.45 -28.52
N ASN A 98 26.70 -19.04 -27.87
CA ASN A 98 27.96 -18.79 -28.55
C ASN A 98 28.56 -20.05 -29.19
N GLU A 99 28.45 -21.20 -28.52
CA GLU A 99 28.86 -22.49 -29.08
C GLU A 99 28.05 -22.84 -30.34
N ILE A 100 26.72 -22.67 -30.29
CA ILE A 100 25.84 -22.88 -31.45
C ILE A 100 26.22 -21.96 -32.61
N LEU A 101 26.51 -20.68 -32.35
CA LEU A 101 26.97 -19.74 -33.38
C LEU A 101 28.29 -20.21 -34.02
N SER A 102 29.24 -20.65 -33.22
CA SER A 102 30.53 -21.20 -33.70
C SER A 102 30.31 -22.43 -34.58
N LEU A 103 29.50 -23.39 -34.12
CA LEU A 103 29.18 -24.60 -34.89
C LEU A 103 28.45 -24.28 -36.20
N LYS A 104 27.50 -23.34 -36.20
CA LYS A 104 26.83 -22.88 -37.43
C LYS A 104 27.82 -22.25 -38.41
N SER A 105 28.78 -21.47 -37.93
CA SER A 105 29.84 -20.89 -38.77
C SER A 105 30.73 -21.98 -39.39
N GLN A 106 31.13 -22.98 -38.61
CA GLN A 106 31.93 -24.10 -39.10
C GLN A 106 31.19 -24.94 -40.14
N LEU A 107 29.91 -25.26 -39.90
CA LEU A 107 29.06 -25.96 -40.87
C LEU A 107 28.91 -25.18 -42.19
N SER A 108 28.71 -23.87 -42.10
CA SER A 108 28.60 -23.01 -43.28
C SER A 108 29.91 -23.00 -44.10
N SER A 109 31.06 -23.11 -43.45
CA SER A 109 32.36 -23.22 -44.13
C SER A 109 32.63 -24.59 -44.76
N MET A 110 31.97 -25.66 -44.28
CA MET A 110 32.07 -27.01 -44.87
C MET A 110 31.13 -27.20 -46.08
N TYR A 111 30.06 -26.41 -46.18
CA TYR A 111 29.20 -26.33 -47.36
C TYR A 111 29.68 -25.23 -48.33
N LEU A 112 30.85 -25.44 -48.93
CA LEU A 112 31.09 -24.99 -50.30
C LEU A 112 31.23 -26.22 -51.18
N PRO A 113 30.26 -26.45 -52.09
CA PRO A 113 30.68 -26.46 -53.49
C PRO A 113 29.63 -25.85 -54.46
N THR A 114 30.14 -25.08 -55.41
CA THR A 114 29.60 -24.86 -56.78
C THR A 114 28.11 -24.55 -56.95
N GLN A 115 27.79 -23.27 -57.17
CA GLN A 115 27.07 -22.73 -58.35
C GLN A 115 26.43 -21.39 -58.02
N GLN A 116 26.77 -20.37 -58.83
CA GLN A 116 25.88 -19.42 -59.52
C GLN A 116 26.62 -18.08 -59.71
N GLN A 117 27.34 -17.95 -60.83
CA GLN A 117 26.90 -17.03 -61.88
C GLN A 117 25.37 -16.90 -61.93
N ASN A 118 24.85 -15.78 -61.45
CA ASN A 118 23.88 -14.94 -62.16
C ASN A 118 23.55 -13.74 -61.25
N GLU A 119 24.35 -12.69 -61.40
CA GLU A 119 23.85 -11.34 -61.21
C GLU A 119 22.79 -11.09 -62.29
N GLN A 120 21.52 -10.94 -61.89
CA GLN A 120 20.59 -10.06 -62.60
C GLN A 120 19.41 -9.69 -61.70
N HIS A 121 19.50 -8.45 -61.22
CA HIS A 121 18.43 -7.57 -60.79
C HIS A 121 17.00 -8.02 -61.09
N PHE A 122 16.21 -8.24 -60.04
CA PHE A 122 14.81 -7.82 -60.01
C PHE A 122 14.49 -7.24 -58.62
N ALA A 123 14.67 -5.93 -58.51
CA ALA A 123 13.89 -5.13 -57.60
C ALA A 123 12.48 -5.01 -58.21
N ASN A 124 11.46 -5.54 -57.53
CA ASN A 124 10.12 -4.93 -57.40
C ASN A 124 9.17 -5.95 -56.76
N GLY A 125 9.02 -5.82 -55.46
CA GLY A 125 7.94 -6.41 -54.67
C GLY A 125 7.53 -5.40 -53.60
N SER A 126 7.03 -4.25 -54.04
CA SER A 126 6.36 -3.27 -53.18
C SER A 126 5.08 -3.92 -52.64
N PHE A 127 5.18 -4.48 -51.44
CA PHE A 127 4.00 -4.70 -50.60
C PHE A 127 3.70 -3.36 -49.91
N ASN A 128 2.78 -2.61 -50.51
CA ASN A 128 2.01 -1.60 -49.81
C ASN A 128 1.15 -2.32 -48.75
N ASN A 129 1.71 -2.50 -47.55
CA ASN A 129 0.92 -2.65 -46.33
C ASN A 129 0.93 -1.30 -45.64
N GLU A 130 -0.08 -0.48 -45.94
CA GLU A 130 -0.40 0.68 -45.14
C GLU A 130 -0.74 0.23 -43.71
N GLY A 131 0.04 0.72 -42.75
CA GLY A 131 -0.53 1.21 -41.49
C GLY A 131 -0.71 0.26 -40.31
N LYS A 132 -0.01 -0.88 -40.23
CA LYS A 132 0.15 -1.57 -38.93
C LYS A 132 1.62 -1.59 -38.54
N SER A 133 1.95 -0.73 -37.58
CA SER A 133 3.20 -0.84 -36.83
C SER A 133 3.31 -2.27 -36.30
N ASN A 134 4.33 -3.02 -36.73
CA ASN A 134 4.66 -4.34 -36.18
C ASN A 134 5.28 -4.24 -34.77
N LYS A 135 5.19 -3.07 -34.12
CA LYS A 135 5.71 -2.89 -32.78
C LYS A 135 4.68 -3.38 -31.78
N PRO A 136 5.13 -4.03 -30.69
CA PRO A 136 4.25 -4.30 -29.57
C PRO A 136 3.66 -2.98 -29.06
N THR A 137 2.40 -3.03 -28.66
CA THR A 137 1.61 -1.91 -28.17
C THR A 137 1.50 -2.01 -26.65
N ALA A 138 1.69 -0.90 -25.95
CA ALA A 138 1.51 -0.82 -24.52
C ALA A 138 0.51 0.28 -24.15
N LEU A 139 -0.45 -0.06 -23.31
CA LEU A 139 -1.39 0.91 -22.73
C LEU A 139 -0.93 1.24 -21.32
N PHE A 140 -0.58 2.50 -21.09
CA PHE A 140 -0.15 3.02 -19.80
C PHE A 140 -1.29 3.81 -19.15
N ILE A 141 -1.80 3.31 -18.03
CA ILE A 141 -2.93 3.88 -17.30
C ILE A 141 -2.45 4.38 -15.95
N GLY A 142 -2.81 5.61 -15.59
CA GLY A 142 -2.56 6.11 -14.23
C GLY A 142 -3.21 7.46 -14.01
N THR A 143 -2.94 8.09 -12.87
CA THR A 143 -3.47 9.44 -12.59
C THR A 143 -2.82 10.51 -13.48
N SER A 144 -3.13 11.79 -13.27
CA SER A 144 -2.53 12.94 -13.97
C SER A 144 -0.99 12.98 -13.99
N ASN A 145 -0.31 12.13 -13.21
CA ASN A 145 1.13 11.96 -13.26
C ASN A 145 1.61 11.22 -14.52
N THR A 146 0.76 10.40 -15.13
CA THR A 146 1.05 9.67 -16.38
C THR A 146 1.32 10.63 -17.54
N ASP A 147 0.54 11.71 -17.64
CA ASP A 147 0.71 12.73 -18.67
C ASP A 147 2.03 13.50 -18.54
N ARG A 148 2.65 13.47 -17.36
CA ARG A 148 3.96 14.11 -17.08
C ARG A 148 5.15 13.25 -17.50
N ILE A 149 4.93 12.01 -17.94
CA ILE A 149 6.00 11.14 -18.42
C ILE A 149 6.49 11.68 -19.77
N ASN A 150 7.74 12.14 -19.80
CA ASN A 150 8.36 12.67 -21.01
C ASN A 150 8.48 11.58 -22.08
N GLU A 151 7.87 11.81 -23.25
CA GLU A 151 7.87 10.89 -24.39
C GLU A 151 9.27 10.60 -24.92
N ASN A 152 10.21 11.55 -24.79
CA ASN A 152 11.60 11.37 -25.23
C ASN A 152 12.36 10.34 -24.38
N LYS A 153 11.81 9.91 -23.24
CA LYS A 153 12.38 8.84 -22.41
C LYS A 153 11.75 7.48 -22.67
N LEU A 154 10.70 7.43 -23.50
CA LEU A 154 10.02 6.20 -23.84
C LEU A 154 10.75 5.50 -25.00
N SER A 155 10.77 4.17 -24.95
CA SER A 155 11.39 3.38 -25.99
C SER A 155 10.61 3.52 -27.29
N THR A 156 11.31 3.76 -28.39
CA THR A 156 10.71 3.78 -29.74
C THR A 156 10.40 2.38 -30.26
N ALA A 157 10.77 1.33 -29.52
CA ALA A 157 10.53 -0.07 -29.88
C ALA A 157 9.10 -0.55 -29.56
N VAL A 158 8.35 0.21 -28.76
CA VAL A 158 6.97 -0.09 -28.34
C VAL A 158 6.11 1.13 -28.67
N ASP A 159 4.92 0.90 -29.21
CA ASP A 159 3.96 1.99 -29.37
C ASP A 159 3.16 2.15 -28.07
N ILE A 160 3.36 3.28 -27.40
CA ILE A 160 2.81 3.53 -26.06
C ILE A 160 1.65 4.51 -26.16
N THR A 161 0.48 4.07 -25.71
CA THR A 161 -0.69 4.92 -25.51
C THR A 161 -0.83 5.22 -24.03
N LYS A 162 -1.04 6.50 -23.67
CA LYS A 162 -1.25 6.94 -22.28
C LYS A 162 -2.70 7.32 -22.08
N THR A 163 -3.28 6.88 -20.97
CA THR A 163 -4.63 7.27 -20.56
C THR A 163 -4.66 7.60 -19.08
N THR A 164 -5.39 8.66 -18.73
CA THR A 164 -5.61 9.03 -17.32
C THR A 164 -6.83 8.32 -16.75
N ALA A 165 -6.63 7.58 -15.67
CA ALA A 165 -7.68 7.01 -14.81
C ALA A 165 -7.28 7.20 -13.34
N TYR A 166 -8.23 7.55 -12.49
CA TYR A 166 -7.98 7.86 -11.08
C TYR A 166 -8.28 6.69 -10.15
N THR A 167 -9.12 5.75 -10.59
CA THR A 167 -9.50 4.54 -9.85
C THR A 167 -9.30 3.26 -10.68
N LEU A 168 -9.27 2.10 -10.03
CA LEU A 168 -9.17 0.78 -10.66
C LEU A 168 -10.39 0.51 -11.54
N ASP A 169 -11.57 0.92 -11.09
CA ASP A 169 -12.81 0.76 -11.83
C ASP A 169 -12.77 1.55 -13.15
N GLU A 170 -12.31 2.80 -13.12
CA GLU A 170 -12.06 3.61 -14.33
C GLU A 170 -10.98 2.98 -15.22
N ALA A 171 -9.92 2.43 -14.64
CA ALA A 171 -8.88 1.75 -15.41
C ALA A 171 -9.43 0.53 -16.16
N TYR A 172 -10.31 -0.26 -15.52
CA TYR A 172 -10.97 -1.40 -16.16
C TYR A 172 -11.96 -0.99 -17.24
N GLU A 173 -12.70 0.10 -17.04
CA GLU A 173 -13.54 0.68 -18.08
C GLU A 173 -12.71 1.09 -19.31
N VAL A 174 -11.57 1.75 -19.10
CA VAL A 174 -10.64 2.11 -20.19
C VAL A 174 -10.12 0.88 -20.93
N ILE A 175 -9.73 -0.18 -20.22
CA ILE A 175 -9.22 -1.42 -20.83
C ILE A 175 -10.32 -2.11 -21.64
N SER A 176 -11.53 -2.21 -21.09
CA SER A 176 -12.65 -2.90 -21.73
C SER A 176 -13.25 -2.14 -22.92
N THR A 177 -13.08 -0.82 -22.97
CA THR A 177 -13.60 0.04 -24.05
C THR A 177 -12.52 0.45 -25.07
N ALA A 178 -11.27 0.06 -24.85
CA ALA A 178 -10.17 0.35 -25.76
C ALA A 178 -10.42 -0.31 -27.13
N GLN A 179 -10.47 0.51 -28.19
CA GLN A 179 -10.59 0.02 -29.57
C GLN A 179 -9.38 -0.80 -30.03
N CYS A 180 -8.25 -0.61 -29.38
CA CYS A 180 -7.01 -1.36 -29.62
C CYS A 180 -6.83 -2.37 -28.49
N SER A 181 -6.54 -3.63 -28.82
CA SER A 181 -6.13 -4.65 -27.84
C SER A 181 -4.63 -4.52 -27.58
N PRO A 182 -4.18 -3.83 -26.51
CA PRO A 182 -2.76 -3.67 -26.24
C PRO A 182 -2.10 -5.00 -25.91
N ASP A 183 -0.84 -5.18 -26.30
CA ASP A 183 -0.05 -6.37 -25.93
C ASP A 183 0.32 -6.38 -24.44
N VAL A 184 0.46 -5.19 -23.85
CA VAL A 184 0.74 -5.02 -22.41
C VAL A 184 -0.06 -3.85 -21.84
N VAL A 185 -0.66 -4.04 -20.67
CA VAL A 185 -1.25 -2.95 -19.88
C VAL A 185 -0.38 -2.68 -18.65
N ILE A 186 0.02 -1.43 -18.48
CA ILE A 186 0.81 -0.97 -17.32
C ILE A 186 -0.07 -0.02 -16.52
N ILE A 187 -0.38 -0.41 -15.28
CA ILE A 187 -1.18 0.40 -14.36
C ILE A 187 -0.25 1.05 -13.33
N HIS A 188 -0.17 2.39 -13.36
CA HIS A 188 0.68 3.18 -12.48
C HIS A 188 -0.13 3.92 -11.42
N SER A 189 -0.01 3.45 -10.17
CA SER A 189 -0.51 4.05 -8.91
C SER A 189 -1.81 4.85 -9.04
N LEU A 190 -2.92 4.15 -8.84
CA LEU A 190 -4.26 4.74 -8.76
C LEU A 190 -4.48 5.26 -7.33
N THR A 191 -3.93 6.45 -7.07
CA THR A 191 -3.81 7.00 -5.72
C THR A 191 -5.14 7.22 -5.01
N ASN A 192 -6.27 7.26 -5.73
CA ASN A 192 -7.58 7.44 -5.09
C ASN A 192 -8.10 6.15 -4.45
N ASP A 193 -7.83 4.97 -5.02
CA ASP A 193 -8.18 3.72 -4.33
C ASP A 193 -7.37 3.52 -3.07
N VAL A 194 -6.07 3.86 -3.09
CA VAL A 194 -5.19 3.78 -1.91
C VAL A 194 -5.62 4.74 -0.80
N LYS A 195 -6.23 5.88 -1.16
CA LYS A 195 -6.71 6.87 -0.17
C LYS A 195 -8.06 6.49 0.43
N ASN A 196 -8.92 5.85 -0.35
CA ASN A 196 -10.33 5.66 -0.01
C ASN A 196 -10.66 4.24 0.45
N ASN A 197 -9.81 3.26 0.15
CA ASN A 197 -10.03 1.85 0.47
C ASN A 197 -8.93 1.33 1.40
N ASN A 198 -9.25 0.29 2.17
CA ASN A 198 -8.24 -0.42 2.94
C ASN A 198 -7.40 -1.36 2.04
N PRO A 199 -6.25 -1.88 2.53
CA PRO A 199 -5.36 -2.71 1.70
C PRO A 199 -6.01 -3.97 1.13
N ASN A 200 -6.95 -4.61 1.85
CA ASN A 200 -7.63 -5.82 1.38
C ASN A 200 -8.60 -5.47 0.24
N GLU A 201 -9.38 -4.39 0.39
CA GLU A 201 -10.27 -3.89 -0.67
C GLU A 201 -9.51 -3.50 -1.94
N CYS A 202 -8.32 -2.92 -1.80
CA CYS A 202 -7.43 -2.65 -2.94
C CYS A 202 -7.01 -3.95 -3.65
N MET A 203 -6.64 -4.98 -2.89
CA MET A 203 -6.23 -6.28 -3.45
C MET A 203 -7.40 -7.02 -4.10
N ASP A 204 -8.60 -6.96 -3.52
CA ASP A 204 -9.80 -7.57 -4.08
C ASP A 204 -10.18 -6.93 -5.42
N LYS A 205 -10.11 -5.59 -5.49
CA LYS A 205 -10.31 -4.85 -6.75
C LYS A 205 -9.26 -5.22 -7.81
N LEU A 206 -7.98 -5.30 -7.44
CA LEU A 206 -6.90 -5.74 -8.33
C LEU A 206 -7.13 -7.17 -8.86
N GLN A 207 -7.62 -8.07 -8.01
CA GLN A 207 -7.95 -9.44 -8.39
C GLN A 207 -9.22 -9.56 -9.24
N MET A 208 -10.15 -8.60 -9.17
CA MET A 208 -11.28 -8.56 -10.12
C MET A 208 -10.79 -8.24 -11.54
N GLY A 209 -9.75 -7.42 -11.68
CA GLY A 209 -9.12 -7.12 -12.97
C GLY A 209 -8.46 -8.28 -13.68
N SER A 210 -8.00 -9.31 -12.96
CA SER A 210 -7.43 -10.52 -13.58
C SER A 210 -8.50 -11.44 -14.21
N ARG A 211 -9.78 -11.07 -14.09
CA ARG A 211 -10.91 -11.73 -14.76
C ARG A 211 -11.31 -11.06 -16.08
N ILE A 212 -10.61 -10.00 -16.50
CA ILE A 212 -10.80 -9.38 -17.80
C ILE A 212 -10.21 -10.32 -18.85
N ASN A 213 -11.09 -10.98 -19.61
CA ASN A 213 -10.68 -11.77 -20.77
C ASN A 213 -10.22 -10.82 -21.88
N PHE A 214 -8.94 -10.89 -22.23
CA PHE A 214 -8.38 -10.31 -23.44
C PHE A 214 -8.77 -11.16 -24.67
#